data_AF-A0A4W5RMN9-F1
#
_entry.id   AF-A0A4W5RMN9-F1
#
_cell.length_a   1.000
_cell.length_b   1.000
_cell.length_c   1.000
_cell.angle_alpha   90.00
_cell.angle_beta   90.00
_cell.angle_gamma   90.00
#
_symmetry.space_group_name_H-M   'P 1'
#
loop_
_entity.id
_entity.type
_entity.pdbx_description
1 polymer ?
#
loop_
_entity_poly.entity_id
_entity_poly.type
_entity_poly.pdbx_seq_one_letter_code
_entity_poly.pdbx_strand_id
1 'polypeptide(L)'
;MFRFSIQTPYGKAFILLWLLNSDSLIAPLSATLSPTVRGDAVTSPSHRQCSERQSPTKAGSAVNVLYLPCSPSGSTHQDVVDTWEKDIGVHPLDMPQTTCQELLSVLTASTSCLPPSLHSMNSYQAES
;
A
#
# COMPACT_ATOMS: atom_id res chain seq x y z
N MET A 1 -14.83 -2.87 -7.26
CA MET A 1 -13.40 -3.17 -7.03
C MET A 1 -12.69 -1.87 -6.77
N PHE A 2 -11.92 -1.77 -5.67
CA PHE A 2 -11.36 -0.49 -5.22
C PHE A 2 -9.96 -0.29 -5.77
N ARG A 3 -9.83 0.66 -6.70
CA ARG A 3 -8.57 1.04 -7.33
C ARG A 3 -8.34 2.52 -7.09
N PHE A 4 -7.11 2.85 -6.73
CA PHE A 4 -6.70 4.19 -6.39
C PHE A 4 -5.45 4.58 -7.18
N SER A 5 -5.37 5.86 -7.53
CA SER A 5 -4.15 6.48 -8.03
C SER A 5 -3.66 7.44 -6.95
N ILE A 6 -2.61 7.06 -6.21
CA ILE A 6 -2.01 7.92 -5.19
C ILE A 6 -1.16 8.94 -5.92
N GLN A 7 -1.53 10.21 -5.82
CA GLN A 7 -0.92 11.31 -6.56
C GLN A 7 -0.20 12.26 -5.61
N THR A 8 0.89 12.84 -6.12
CA THR A 8 1.51 14.00 -5.46
C THR A 8 0.76 15.28 -5.87
N PRO A 9 0.95 16.42 -5.18
CA PRO A 9 0.31 17.68 -5.56
C PRO A 9 0.69 18.17 -6.97
N TYR A 10 1.68 17.55 -7.60
CA TYR A 10 2.07 17.77 -9.00
C TYR A 10 1.16 17.04 -10.02
N GLY A 11 0.13 16.32 -9.57
CA GLY A 11 -0.87 15.66 -10.40
C GLY A 11 -0.39 14.37 -11.08
N LYS A 12 0.84 13.91 -10.80
CA LYS A 12 1.37 12.65 -11.32
C LYS A 12 1.14 11.51 -10.35
N ALA A 13 0.72 10.37 -10.89
CA ALA A 13 0.64 9.12 -10.15
C ALA A 13 2.00 8.77 -9.54
N PHE A 14 1.98 8.46 -8.24
CA PHE A 14 3.13 8.04 -7.45
C PHE A 14 3.04 6.54 -7.14
N ILE A 15 1.85 6.05 -6.79
CA ILE A 15 1.55 4.61 -6.60
C ILE A 15 0.19 4.32 -7.21
N LEU A 16 0.09 3.27 -8.03
CA LEU A 16 -1.20 2.68 -8.37
C LEU A 16 -1.51 1.61 -7.33
N LEU A 17 -2.69 1.68 -6.70
CA LEU A 17 -3.06 0.81 -5.58
C LEU A 17 -4.37 0.09 -5.89
N TRP A 18 -4.40 -1.21 -5.69
CA TRP A 18 -5.58 -2.04 -5.86
C TRP A 18 -5.84 -2.85 -4.59
N LEU A 19 -6.97 -2.60 -3.95
CA LEU A 19 -7.41 -3.41 -2.81
C LEU A 19 -8.11 -4.67 -3.32
N LEU A 20 -7.64 -5.81 -2.83
CA LEU A 20 -8.18 -7.12 -3.18
C LEU A 20 -9.26 -7.62 -2.22
N ASN A 21 -9.41 -7.01 -1.05
CA ASN A 21 -10.45 -7.46 -0.11
C ASN A 21 -11.82 -7.04 -0.63
N SER A 22 -12.68 -8.03 -0.84
CA SER A 22 -14.06 -7.87 -1.27
C SER A 22 -14.99 -7.45 -0.13
N ASP A 23 -14.65 -7.82 1.11
CA ASP A 23 -15.47 -7.53 2.28
C ASP A 23 -15.05 -6.18 2.87
N SER A 24 -16.03 -5.33 3.19
CA SER A 24 -15.79 -4.01 3.76
C SER A 24 -15.09 -4.13 5.11
N LEU A 25 -13.82 -3.72 5.17
CA LEU A 25 -13.07 -3.66 6.42
C LEU A 25 -13.57 -2.45 7.23
N ILE A 26 -14.30 -2.70 8.31
CA ILE A 26 -14.67 -1.67 9.28
C ILE A 26 -13.44 -1.42 10.16
N ALA A 27 -12.61 -0.45 9.76
CA ALA A 27 -11.56 0.04 10.62
C ALA A 27 -12.17 1.03 11.64
N PRO A 28 -11.95 0.85 12.95
CA PRO A 28 -12.35 1.85 13.93
C PRO A 28 -11.51 3.11 13.70
N LEU A 29 -12.12 4.17 13.17
CA LEU A 29 -11.50 5.48 13.09
C LEU A 29 -11.54 6.09 14.50
N SER A 30 -10.45 5.98 15.26
CA SER A 30 -10.36 6.65 16.56
C SER A 30 -10.27 8.16 16.33
N ALA A 31 -11.40 8.86 16.45
CA ALA A 31 -11.48 10.32 16.33
C ALA A 31 -10.83 11.07 17.52
N THR A 32 -10.14 10.36 18.42
CA THR A 32 -9.49 10.94 19.59
C THR A 32 -7.98 10.84 19.43
N LEU A 33 -7.33 11.96 19.10
CA LEU A 33 -5.93 12.19 19.45
C LEU A 33 -5.83 12.26 20.98
N SER A 34 -5.82 11.11 21.66
CA SER A 34 -5.53 11.02 23.09
C SER A 34 -4.07 10.60 23.30
N PRO A 35 -3.30 11.26 24.20
CA PRO A 35 -1.87 11.00 24.38
C PRO A 35 -1.60 9.72 25.20
N THR A 36 -2.55 8.78 25.26
CA THR A 36 -2.47 7.62 26.15
C THR A 36 -3.07 6.39 25.47
N VAL A 37 -2.48 5.96 24.36
CA VAL A 37 -2.49 4.54 23.99
C VAL A 37 -1.04 4.06 24.02
N ARG A 38 -0.71 3.44 25.13
CA ARG A 38 0.58 2.82 25.42
C ARG A 38 0.73 1.56 24.56
N GLY A 39 1.68 1.61 23.64
CA GLY A 39 2.35 0.45 23.04
C GLY A 39 1.65 -0.18 21.83
N ASP A 40 2.41 -0.34 20.74
CA ASP A 40 2.23 -1.34 19.66
C ASP A 40 1.39 -1.05 18.40
N ALA A 41 1.11 0.20 18.02
CA ALA A 41 0.49 0.44 16.70
C ALA A 41 0.93 1.69 15.93
N VAL A 42 2.04 2.31 16.30
CA VAL A 42 2.74 3.26 15.41
C VAL A 42 4.22 2.92 15.46
N THR A 43 4.57 1.74 14.95
CA THR A 43 5.96 1.48 14.63
C THR A 43 6.29 2.33 13.41
N SER A 44 7.27 3.23 13.60
CA SER A 44 7.99 3.87 12.50
C SER A 44 8.19 2.85 11.37
N PRO A 45 8.01 3.21 10.08
CA PRO A 45 8.19 2.28 8.96
C PRO A 45 9.57 1.59 8.97
N SER A 46 10.57 2.17 9.64
CA SER A 46 11.90 1.59 9.87
C SER A 46 11.98 0.48 10.93
N HIS A 47 10.92 0.21 11.70
CA HIS A 47 10.92 -0.73 12.83
C HIS A 47 9.73 -1.70 12.77
N ARG A 48 9.33 -2.13 11.57
CA ARG A 48 8.51 -3.35 11.44
C ARG A 48 9.46 -4.54 11.44
N GLN A 49 9.77 -5.05 12.63
CA GLN A 49 10.41 -6.34 12.74
C GLN A 49 9.41 -7.37 12.20
N CYS A 50 9.80 -8.13 11.18
CA CYS A 50 9.02 -9.26 10.68
C CYS A 50 9.01 -10.33 11.78
N SER A 51 8.23 -10.10 12.84
CA SER A 51 8.26 -10.94 14.04
C SER A 51 7.67 -12.29 13.71
N GLU A 52 8.50 -13.33 13.76
CA GLU A 52 8.13 -14.75 13.59
C GLU A 52 7.16 -15.28 14.68
N ARG A 53 6.70 -14.42 15.59
CA ARG A 53 5.73 -14.74 16.64
C ARG A 53 4.72 -13.63 16.82
N GLN A 54 3.87 -13.41 15.82
CA GLN A 54 2.54 -12.95 16.15
C GLN A 54 1.79 -14.17 16.71
N SER A 55 1.54 -14.19 18.01
CA SER A 55 0.52 -15.09 18.57
C SER A 55 -0.76 -14.96 17.74
N PRO A 56 -1.60 -16.01 17.61
CA PRO A 56 -2.83 -15.98 16.82
C PRO A 56 -3.92 -15.13 17.50
N THR A 57 -3.58 -13.91 17.88
CA THR A 57 -4.47 -12.85 18.30
C THR A 57 -5.06 -12.23 17.05
N LYS A 58 -6.20 -12.80 16.63
CA LYS A 58 -7.14 -12.31 15.61
C LYS A 58 -6.47 -11.59 14.43
N ALA A 59 -6.10 -12.37 13.43
CA ALA A 59 -5.87 -11.94 12.05
C ALA A 59 -7.20 -11.44 11.39
N GLY A 60 -7.87 -10.46 12.02
CA GLY A 60 -9.21 -10.01 11.64
C GLY A 60 -9.25 -8.69 10.86
N SER A 61 -8.11 -8.00 10.70
CA SER A 61 -8.06 -6.71 10.02
C SER A 61 -6.75 -6.54 9.27
N ALA A 62 -6.58 -7.32 8.21
CA ALA A 62 -5.47 -7.17 7.27
C ALA A 62 -6.04 -6.78 5.90
N VAL A 63 -5.35 -5.88 5.21
CA VAL A 63 -5.75 -5.43 3.88
C VAL A 63 -4.83 -6.11 2.86
N ASN A 64 -5.36 -7.01 2.03
CA ASN A 64 -4.66 -7.44 0.82
C ASN A 64 -4.68 -6.33 -0.23
N VAL A 65 -3.51 -5.95 -0.69
CA VAL A 65 -3.32 -4.93 -1.73
C VAL A 65 -2.30 -5.39 -2.76
N LEU A 66 -2.53 -5.02 -4.01
CA LEU A 66 -1.49 -4.95 -5.05
C LEU A 66 -1.13 -3.49 -5.25
N TYR A 67 0.16 -3.21 -5.42
CA TYR A 67 0.60 -1.85 -5.69
C TYR A 67 1.71 -1.82 -6.74
N LEU A 68 1.72 -0.73 -7.51
CA LEU A 68 2.75 -0.45 -8.50
C LEU A 68 3.34 0.94 -8.23
N PRO A 69 4.60 1.03 -7.78
CA PRO A 69 5.31 2.31 -7.68
C PRO A 69 5.54 2.90 -9.08
N CYS A 70 5.19 4.17 -9.26
CA CYS A 70 5.42 4.89 -10.49
C CYS A 70 6.81 5.53 -10.43
N SER A 71 7.75 5.05 -11.25
CA SER A 71 9.10 5.63 -11.28
C SER A 71 9.08 7.02 -11.93
N PRO A 72 9.68 8.04 -11.30
CA PRO A 72 9.80 9.37 -11.91
C PRO A 72 10.75 9.39 -13.12
N SER A 73 11.60 8.37 -13.30
CA SER A 73 12.67 8.34 -14.31
C SER A 73 12.50 7.33 -15.45
N GLY A 74 11.27 6.83 -15.68
CA GLY A 74 10.86 6.41 -17.04
C GLY A 74 10.62 4.91 -17.31
N SER A 75 9.59 4.71 -18.13
CA SER A 75 9.36 3.68 -19.17
C SER A 75 8.89 2.27 -18.84
N THR A 76 9.20 1.65 -17.70
CA THR A 76 8.87 0.21 -17.54
C THR A 76 7.37 -0.08 -17.34
N HIS A 77 6.58 0.92 -16.95
CA HIS A 77 5.15 0.75 -16.66
C HIS A 77 4.25 1.88 -17.20
N GLN A 78 4.73 2.66 -18.16
CA GLN A 78 3.98 3.83 -18.65
C GLN A 78 2.61 3.44 -19.25
N ASP A 79 2.55 2.35 -20.00
CA ASP A 79 1.29 1.84 -20.59
C ASP A 79 0.26 1.49 -19.50
N VAL A 80 0.72 0.87 -18.40
CA VAL A 80 -0.13 0.55 -17.24
C VAL A 80 -0.64 1.83 -16.59
N VAL A 81 0.22 2.83 -16.38
CA VAL A 81 -0.17 4.14 -15.82
C VAL A 81 -1.18 4.83 -16.73
N ASP A 82 -0.93 4.90 -18.04
CA ASP A 82 -1.80 5.56 -19.02
C ASP A 82 -3.18 4.88 -19.11
N THR A 83 -3.20 3.56 -19.01
CA THR A 83 -4.44 2.78 -18.94
C THR A 83 -5.20 3.06 -17.65
N TRP A 84 -4.47 3.14 -16.52
CA TRP A 84 -5.04 3.43 -15.20
C TRP A 84 -5.63 4.84 -15.10
N GLU A 85 -4.99 5.83 -15.72
CA GLU A 85 -5.48 7.22 -15.74
C GLU A 85 -6.77 7.38 -16.55
N LYS A 86 -6.99 6.53 -17.56
CA LYS A 86 -8.20 6.56 -18.40
C LYS A 86 -9.35 5.74 -17.82
N ASP A 87 -9.10 4.95 -16.78
CA ASP A 87 -10.10 4.08 -16.17
C ASP A 87 -10.98 4.86 -15.18
N ILE A 88 -12.26 5.02 -15.52
CA ILE A 88 -13.27 5.73 -14.71
C ILE A 88 -13.51 5.11 -13.32
N GLY A 89 -13.14 3.84 -13.13
CA GLY A 89 -13.27 3.15 -11.85
C GLY A 89 -12.01 3.25 -10.98
N VAL A 90 -11.09 4.15 -11.31
CA VAL A 90 -9.94 4.51 -10.49
C VAL A 90 -10.21 5.83 -9.78
N HIS A 91 -9.96 5.87 -8.48
CA HIS A 91 -10.13 7.08 -7.68
C HIS A 91 -8.77 7.76 -7.41
N PRO A 92 -8.55 8.99 -7.87
CA PRO A 92 -7.34 9.74 -7.52
C PRO A 92 -7.37 10.13 -6.03
N LEU A 93 -6.22 10.06 -5.38
CA LEU A 93 -6.01 10.51 -4.00
C LEU A 93 -4.76 11.38 -3.95
N ASP A 94 -4.96 12.69 -3.86
CA ASP A 94 -3.88 13.66 -3.68
C ASP A 94 -3.38 13.65 -2.25
N MET A 95 -2.07 13.42 -2.08
CA MET A 95 -1.42 13.44 -0.78
C MET A 95 -0.09 14.21 -0.85
N PRO A 96 0.39 14.77 0.28
CA PRO A 96 1.73 15.33 0.34
C PRO A 96 2.79 14.30 -0.07
N GLN A 97 3.84 14.75 -0.75
CA GLN A 97 4.92 13.87 -1.23
C GLN A 97 5.52 13.01 -0.11
N THR A 98 5.68 13.57 1.09
CA THR A 98 6.16 12.85 2.27
C THR A 98 5.26 11.69 2.63
N THR A 99 3.94 11.88 2.63
CA THR A 99 2.94 10.84 2.89
C THR A 99 2.99 9.75 1.83
N CYS A 100 3.16 10.10 0.55
CA CYS A 100 3.31 9.12 -0.53
C CYS A 100 4.55 8.23 -0.33
N GLN A 101 5.68 8.82 0.10
CA GLN A 101 6.93 8.09 0.39
C GLN A 101 6.80 7.17 1.61
N GLU A 102 6.15 7.65 2.67
CA GLU A 102 5.85 6.86 3.86
C GLU A 102 4.97 5.67 3.53
N LEU A 103 3.91 5.88 2.73
CA LEU A 103 3.02 4.82 2.27
C LEU A 103 3.78 3.77 1.46
N LEU A 104 4.62 4.19 0.51
CA LEU A 104 5.46 3.27 -0.26
C LEU A 104 6.40 2.45 0.63
N SER A 105 6.98 3.08 1.65
CA SER A 105 7.87 2.43 2.61
C SER A 105 7.13 1.37 3.42
N VAL A 106 5.91 1.67 3.88
CA VAL A 106 5.05 0.73 4.60
C VAL A 106 4.66 -0.46 3.71
N LEU A 107 4.28 -0.21 2.46
CA LEU A 107 3.92 -1.25 1.49
C LEU A 107 5.10 -2.18 1.19
N THR A 108 6.28 -1.59 0.97
CA THR A 108 7.52 -2.33 0.70
C THR A 108 7.96 -3.16 1.90
N ALA A 109 7.99 -2.57 3.10
CA ALA A 109 8.33 -3.31 4.32
C ALA A 109 7.34 -4.45 4.60
N SER A 110 6.04 -4.22 4.35
CA SER A 110 5.02 -5.26 4.53
C SER A 110 5.20 -6.40 3.53
N THR A 111 5.51 -6.09 2.27
CA THR A 111 5.77 -7.09 1.22
C THR A 111 7.03 -7.91 1.54
N SER A 112 8.10 -7.27 2.02
CA SER A 112 9.34 -7.96 2.41
C SER A 112 9.21 -8.87 3.63
N CYS A 113 8.14 -8.73 4.42
CA CYS A 113 7.83 -9.64 5.53
C CYS A 113 6.97 -10.83 5.09
N LEU A 114 6.53 -10.90 3.82
CA LEU A 114 5.80 -12.06 3.30
C LEU A 114 6.76 -13.22 3.04
N PRO A 115 6.25 -14.45 2.84
CA PRO A 115 7.07 -15.53 2.29
C PRO A 115 7.71 -15.12 0.95
N PRO A 116 8.93 -15.59 0.62
CA PRO A 116 9.62 -15.22 -0.62
C PRO A 116 8.81 -15.46 -1.90
N SER A 117 7.97 -16.50 -1.92
CA SER A 117 7.07 -16.79 -3.04
C SER A 117 6.03 -15.70 -3.31
N LEU A 118 5.74 -14.84 -2.34
CA LEU A 118 4.78 -13.75 -2.46
C LEU A 118 5.44 -12.38 -2.67
N HIS A 119 6.76 -12.27 -2.57
CA HIS A 119 7.47 -11.01 -2.81
C HIS A 119 7.27 -10.50 -4.25
N SER A 120 7.15 -11.42 -5.21
CA SER A 120 6.91 -11.12 -6.61
C SER A 120 5.44 -10.88 -6.95
N MET A 121 4.49 -11.01 -6.02
CA MET A 121 3.06 -10.83 -6.35
C MET A 121 2.70 -9.44 -6.88
N ASN A 122 3.47 -8.42 -6.53
CA ASN A 122 3.28 -7.06 -7.06
C ASN A 122 3.80 -6.89 -8.50
N SER A 123 4.50 -7.88 -9.04
CA SER A 123 5.07 -7.84 -10.39
C SER A 123 4.95 -9.20 -11.07
N TYR A 124 4.08 -9.32 -12.06
CA TYR A 124 4.02 -10.54 -12.87
C TYR A 124 5.28 -10.61 -13.76
N GLN A 125 6.32 -11.30 -13.32
CA GLN A 125 7.36 -11.82 -14.21
C GLN A 125 6.90 -13.20 -14.66
N ALA A 126 6.44 -13.31 -15.90
CA ALA A 126 6.34 -14.62 -16.52
C ALA A 126 7.77 -15.17 -16.65
N GLU A 127 8.11 -16.21 -15.88
CA GLU A 127 9.35 -16.94 -16.11
C GLU A 127 9.31 -17.50 -17.53
N SER A 128 10.26 -17.04 -18.36
CA SER A 128 10.46 -17.46 -19.75
C SER A 128 11.44 -18.60 -19.85
#